data_AF-A0A819HV68-F1
#
_entry.id   AF-A0A819HV68-F1
#
_cell.length_a   1.000
_cell.length_b   1.000
_cell.length_c   1.000
_cell.angle_alpha   90.00
_cell.angle_beta   90.00
_cell.angle_gamma   90.00
#
_symmetry.space_group_name_H-M   'P 1'
#
loop_
_entity.id
_entity.type
_entity.pdbx_description
1 polymer ?
#
loop_
_entity_poly.entity_id
_entity_poly.type
_entity_poly.pdbx_seq_one_letter_code
_entity_poly.pdbx_strand_id
1 'polypeptide(L)'
;SVDDSTVTVTFPLYITLYNYSSNSITVTSNGVLCLASCSAAYSNGALPDSQFAGPTVFGFWDDLYITSGSSQSVYYAVSGTAPNRITTFEFYESHFGASTQYYHFQIIFYENLPNIVKCLYFETYDGGASATIGVQQSGSGPSMTYSYNNASVSYNTTITFDTSAVT
;
A
#
# COMPACT_ATOMS: atom_id res chain seq x y z
N SER A 1 19.08 -4.82 -6.36
CA SER A 1 17.65 -5.07 -6.61
C SER A 1 16.97 -5.32 -5.28
N VAL A 2 15.64 -5.20 -5.22
CA VAL A 2 14.84 -5.48 -4.03
C VAL A 2 13.64 -6.32 -4.46
N ASP A 3 13.39 -7.37 -3.69
CA ASP A 3 12.40 -8.41 -3.96
C ASP A 3 12.03 -9.11 -2.63
N ASP A 4 10.77 -9.48 -2.44
CA ASP A 4 10.24 -10.13 -1.23
C ASP A 4 10.82 -9.58 0.09
N SER A 5 10.93 -8.26 0.18
CA SER A 5 11.65 -7.58 1.24
C SER A 5 10.76 -6.57 1.96
N THR A 6 11.10 -6.29 3.22
CA THR A 6 10.42 -5.28 4.03
C THR A 6 11.38 -4.29 4.64
N VAL A 7 10.95 -3.04 4.78
CA VAL A 7 11.64 -2.01 5.56
C VAL A 7 10.65 -1.31 6.48
N THR A 8 11.04 -1.11 7.74
CA THR A 8 10.24 -0.32 8.69
C THR A 8 10.77 1.09 8.76
N VAL A 9 9.88 2.07 8.64
CA VAL A 9 10.18 3.50 8.75
C VAL A 9 9.34 4.12 9.88
N THR A 10 9.87 5.15 10.51
CA THR A 10 9.21 5.88 11.61
C THR A 10 9.01 7.34 11.24
N PHE A 11 7.97 7.97 11.79
CA PHE A 11 7.54 9.33 11.44
C PHE A 11 7.29 10.17 12.70
N PRO A 12 7.33 11.52 12.58
CA PRO A 12 7.03 12.42 13.69
C PRO A 12 5.52 12.63 13.94
N LEU A 13 4.66 11.76 13.39
CA LEU A 13 3.20 11.77 13.52
C LEU A 13 2.66 10.34 13.62
N TYR A 14 1.44 10.20 14.12
CA TYR A 14 0.70 8.95 14.02
C TYR A 14 -0.15 8.94 12.75
N ILE A 15 -0.10 7.84 12.02
CA ILE A 15 -1.07 7.48 10.99
C ILE A 15 -2.04 6.46 11.58
N THR A 16 -3.28 6.42 11.10
CA THR A 16 -4.33 5.58 11.69
C THR A 16 -5.09 4.82 10.61
N LEU A 17 -5.28 3.52 10.83
CA LEU A 17 -6.09 2.63 10.00
C LEU A 17 -6.88 1.68 10.93
N TYR A 18 -8.19 1.50 10.71
CA TYR A 18 -9.06 0.68 11.57
C TYR A 18 -8.92 0.99 13.07
N ASN A 19 -8.88 2.29 13.41
CA ASN A 19 -8.70 2.83 14.76
C ASN A 19 -7.39 2.41 15.45
N TYR A 20 -6.45 1.81 14.71
CA TYR A 20 -5.11 1.51 15.18
C TYR A 20 -4.17 2.60 14.69
N SER A 21 -3.55 3.32 15.63
CA SER A 21 -2.60 4.38 15.35
C SER A 21 -1.16 3.89 15.54
N SER A 22 -0.30 4.21 14.58
CA SER A 22 1.14 3.93 14.65
C SER A 22 1.94 5.11 14.12
N ASN A 23 3.11 5.36 14.71
CA ASN A 23 4.11 6.28 14.17
C ASN A 23 5.21 5.54 13.39
N SER A 24 5.00 4.25 13.13
CA SER A 24 5.83 3.42 12.28
C SER A 24 4.96 2.67 11.27
N ILE A 25 5.54 2.34 10.13
CA ILE A 25 4.92 1.47 9.13
C ILE A 25 5.99 0.57 8.53
N THR A 26 5.61 -0.67 8.24
CA THR A 26 6.43 -1.59 7.46
C THR A 26 5.98 -1.51 6.00
N VAL A 27 6.94 -1.23 5.13
CA VAL A 27 6.79 -1.15 3.68
C VAL A 27 7.34 -2.41 3.05
N THR A 28 6.58 -3.05 2.17
CA THR A 28 7.03 -4.21 1.39
C THR A 28 7.47 -3.79 -0.01
N SER A 29 8.33 -4.56 -0.67
CA SER A 29 8.56 -4.46 -2.12
C SER A 29 7.37 -4.88 -2.99
N ASN A 30 6.32 -5.44 -2.38
CA ASN A 30 5.15 -6.00 -3.06
C ASN A 30 3.92 -5.08 -2.96
N GLY A 31 4.12 -3.74 -2.88
CA GLY A 31 3.03 -2.76 -2.91
C GLY A 31 2.11 -2.73 -1.68
N VAL A 32 2.55 -3.29 -0.54
CA VAL A 32 1.82 -3.38 0.73
C VAL A 32 2.44 -2.53 1.83
N LEU A 33 1.59 -1.94 2.66
CA LEU A 33 1.96 -1.20 3.87
C LEU A 33 1.25 -1.77 5.11
N CYS A 34 2.00 -2.13 6.15
CA CYS A 34 1.47 -2.67 7.40
C CYS A 34 1.75 -1.74 8.58
N LEU A 35 0.75 -1.45 9.42
CA LEU A 35 0.93 -0.64 10.63
C LEU A 35 1.43 -1.47 11.84
N ALA A 36 1.42 -2.80 11.72
CA ALA A 36 1.88 -3.74 12.74
C ALA A 36 2.74 -4.85 12.10
N SER A 37 2.54 -6.11 12.48
CA SER A 37 3.23 -7.24 11.83
C SER A 37 2.92 -7.28 10.34
N CYS A 38 3.94 -7.52 9.52
CA CYS A 38 3.82 -7.56 8.07
C CYS A 38 4.33 -8.88 7.50
N SER A 39 3.81 -9.26 6.34
CA SER A 39 4.30 -10.34 5.49
C SER A 39 4.92 -9.73 4.24
N ALA A 40 5.95 -10.39 3.69
CA ALA A 40 6.56 -10.02 2.42
C ALA A 40 6.00 -10.84 1.24
N ALA A 41 4.85 -11.49 1.40
CA ALA A 41 4.29 -12.38 0.39
C ALA A 41 4.15 -11.68 -0.98
N TYR A 42 4.65 -12.32 -2.04
CA TYR A 42 4.45 -11.88 -3.44
C TYR A 42 3.11 -12.35 -4.01
N SER A 43 2.64 -13.53 -3.60
CA SER A 43 1.39 -14.09 -4.11
C SER A 43 0.21 -13.36 -3.49
N ASN A 44 -0.53 -12.63 -4.31
CA ASN A 44 -1.73 -11.92 -3.87
C ASN A 44 -2.90 -12.87 -3.54
N GLY A 45 -3.89 -12.34 -2.82
CA GLY A 45 -5.04 -13.10 -2.33
C GLY A 45 -6.27 -12.24 -2.12
N ALA A 46 -7.43 -12.89 -1.96
CA ALA A 46 -8.66 -12.20 -1.58
C ALA A 46 -8.59 -11.73 -0.12
N LEU A 47 -9.16 -10.55 0.17
CA LEU A 47 -9.18 -10.00 1.53
C LEU A 47 -10.42 -10.49 2.32
N PRO A 48 -10.31 -10.66 3.65
CA PRO A 48 -9.09 -10.54 4.44
C PRO A 48 -8.12 -11.71 4.20
N ASP A 49 -6.82 -11.41 4.17
CA ASP A 49 -5.78 -12.42 3.99
C ASP A 49 -5.04 -12.69 5.31
N SER A 50 -4.99 -13.97 5.70
CA SER A 50 -4.41 -14.42 6.97
C SER A 50 -2.90 -14.19 7.13
N GLN A 51 -2.16 -13.94 6.04
CA GLN A 51 -0.74 -13.64 6.09
C GLN A 51 -0.46 -12.26 6.72
N PHE A 52 -1.47 -11.38 6.78
CA PHE A 52 -1.36 -10.03 7.33
C PHE A 52 -2.20 -9.89 8.60
N ALA A 53 -1.59 -10.14 9.76
CA ALA A 53 -2.30 -10.22 11.03
C ALA A 53 -2.76 -8.87 11.61
N GLY A 54 -2.28 -7.74 11.08
CA GLY A 54 -2.61 -6.39 11.56
C GLY A 54 -3.21 -5.48 10.50
N PRO A 55 -3.43 -4.20 10.84
CA PRO A 55 -3.98 -3.22 9.90
C PRO A 55 -3.03 -3.00 8.73
N THR A 56 -3.52 -3.25 7.52
CA THR A 56 -2.72 -3.31 6.30
C THR A 56 -3.44 -2.62 5.15
N VAL A 57 -2.67 -1.88 4.35
CA VAL A 57 -3.07 -1.29 3.08
C VAL A 57 -2.40 -2.06 1.95
N PHE A 58 -3.21 -2.61 1.05
CA PHE A 58 -2.78 -3.26 -0.17
C PHE A 58 -2.98 -2.24 -1.31
N GLY A 59 -1.95 -1.45 -1.60
CA GLY A 59 -2.02 -0.42 -2.64
C GLY A 59 -2.03 -1.03 -4.04
N PHE A 60 -1.18 -2.03 -4.25
CA PHE A 60 -1.15 -2.86 -5.45
C PHE A 60 -0.41 -4.15 -5.09
N TRP A 61 -1.06 -5.03 -4.33
CA TRP A 61 -0.41 -6.24 -3.83
C TRP A 61 -0.28 -7.27 -4.95
N ASP A 62 0.96 -7.50 -5.38
CA ASP A 62 1.37 -8.43 -6.43
C ASP A 62 2.87 -8.72 -6.28
N ASP A 63 3.43 -9.54 -7.17
CA ASP A 63 4.87 -9.87 -7.24
C ASP A 63 5.67 -8.72 -7.90
N LEU A 64 6.01 -7.70 -7.10
CA LEU A 64 6.67 -6.48 -7.56
C LEU A 64 8.17 -6.46 -7.20
N TYR A 65 8.93 -5.75 -8.02
CA TYR A 65 10.37 -5.83 -8.06
C TYR A 65 11.02 -4.48 -8.38
N ILE A 66 12.06 -4.14 -7.61
CA ILE A 66 12.94 -2.99 -7.88
C ILE A 66 14.22 -3.50 -8.58
N THR A 67 14.32 -3.16 -9.86
CA THR A 67 15.45 -3.50 -10.71
C THR A 67 16.68 -2.68 -10.35
N SER A 68 17.80 -3.38 -10.10
CA SER A 68 19.08 -2.75 -9.77
C SER A 68 19.57 -1.85 -10.91
N GLY A 69 20.01 -0.63 -10.59
CA GLY A 69 20.53 0.31 -11.58
C GLY A 69 19.46 1.00 -12.45
N SER A 70 18.18 0.82 -12.11
CA SER A 70 17.06 1.58 -12.70
C SER A 70 16.68 2.79 -11.83
N SER A 71 15.68 3.55 -12.27
CA SER A 71 15.05 4.61 -11.47
C SER A 71 13.94 4.09 -10.53
N GLN A 72 13.70 2.78 -10.49
CA GLN A 72 12.67 2.19 -9.62
C GLN A 72 13.04 2.33 -8.14
N SER A 73 12.04 2.60 -7.31
CA SER A 73 12.19 2.72 -5.87
C SER A 73 10.84 2.83 -5.16
N VAL A 74 10.88 2.69 -3.84
CA VAL A 74 9.83 3.17 -2.96
C VAL A 74 10.34 4.38 -2.19
N TYR A 75 9.67 5.51 -2.36
CA TYR A 75 9.96 6.75 -1.65
C TYR A 75 8.91 7.00 -0.58
N TYR A 76 9.28 7.73 0.47
CA TYR A 76 8.29 8.30 1.38
C TYR A 76 8.65 9.74 1.72
N ALA A 77 7.62 10.55 1.99
CA ALA A 77 7.79 11.92 2.44
C ALA A 77 6.69 12.30 3.45
N VAL A 78 7.07 13.12 4.43
CA VAL A 78 6.12 13.82 5.30
C VAL A 78 6.18 15.30 4.93
N SER A 79 5.02 15.86 4.59
CA SER A 79 4.89 17.26 4.17
C SER A 79 3.87 18.01 5.04
N GLY A 80 3.89 19.34 4.97
CA GLY A 80 3.02 20.20 5.78
C GLY A 80 3.53 20.43 7.20
N THR A 81 2.65 20.94 8.06
CA THR A 81 2.92 21.25 9.46
C THR A 81 1.83 20.69 10.36
N ALA A 82 2.18 20.31 11.59
CA ALA A 82 1.20 19.78 12.54
C ALA A 82 0.09 20.82 12.80
N PRO A 83 -1.18 20.40 12.97
CA PRO A 83 -1.70 19.02 12.93
C PRO A 83 -2.21 18.57 11.54
N ASN A 84 -1.71 19.15 10.44
CA ASN A 84 -2.19 18.92 9.07
C ASN A 84 -1.11 18.32 8.16
N ARG A 85 -0.24 17.45 8.70
CA ARG A 85 0.79 16.79 7.89
C ARG A 85 0.21 15.71 6.99
N ILE A 86 0.89 15.46 5.88
CA ILE A 86 0.55 14.41 4.91
C ILE A 86 1.75 13.49 4.80
N THR A 87 1.52 12.18 4.98
CA THR A 87 2.53 11.14 4.73
C THR A 87 2.20 10.44 3.42
N THR A 88 3.09 10.51 2.45
CA THR A 88 2.95 9.85 1.15
C THR A 88 4.03 8.80 0.99
N PHE A 89 3.63 7.60 0.58
CA PHE A 89 4.51 6.56 0.03
C PHE A 89 4.29 6.52 -1.46
N GLU A 90 5.37 6.53 -2.23
CA GLU A 90 5.33 6.46 -3.68
C GLU A 90 6.11 5.23 -4.13
N PHE A 91 5.42 4.35 -4.83
CA PHE A 91 5.95 3.11 -5.39
C PHE A 91 6.15 3.32 -6.88
N TYR A 92 7.38 3.10 -7.35
CA TYR A 92 7.70 3.03 -8.77
C TYR A 92 8.53 1.77 -9.01
N GLU A 93 7.87 0.72 -9.46
CA GLU A 93 8.39 -0.65 -9.50
C GLU A 93 8.02 -1.34 -10.82
N SER A 94 8.45 -2.58 -11.01
CA SER A 94 7.97 -3.44 -12.11
C SER A 94 7.57 -4.82 -11.61
N HIS A 95 6.84 -5.59 -12.40
CA HIS A 95 6.57 -6.99 -12.08
C HIS A 95 7.87 -7.82 -12.04
N PHE A 96 7.96 -8.77 -11.10
CA PHE A 96 9.07 -9.72 -11.05
C PHE A 96 9.22 -10.48 -12.37
N GLY A 97 10.44 -10.56 -12.88
CA GLY A 97 10.72 -11.19 -14.18
C GLY A 97 10.24 -10.42 -15.42
N ALA A 98 9.60 -9.25 -15.27
CA ALA A 98 9.13 -8.43 -16.39
C ALA A 98 9.43 -6.93 -16.16
N SER A 99 10.70 -6.54 -16.33
CA SER A 99 11.24 -5.21 -16.02
C SER A 99 10.65 -4.03 -16.83
N THR A 100 9.79 -4.30 -17.81
CA THR A 100 9.09 -3.29 -18.62
C THR A 100 7.60 -3.18 -18.27
N GLN A 101 7.10 -3.96 -17.32
CA GLN A 101 5.73 -3.84 -16.81
C GLN A 101 5.76 -2.96 -15.57
N TYR A 102 5.58 -1.65 -15.75
CA TYR A 102 5.73 -0.68 -14.68
C TYR A 102 4.44 -0.48 -13.88
N TYR A 103 4.64 -0.19 -12.59
CA TYR A 103 3.59 0.17 -11.66
C TYR A 103 4.05 1.41 -10.88
N HIS A 104 3.29 2.50 -11.03
CA HIS A 104 3.54 3.79 -10.40
C HIS A 104 2.30 4.22 -9.65
N PHE A 105 2.36 4.24 -8.32
CA PHE A 105 1.24 4.61 -7.48
C PHE A 105 1.68 5.21 -6.15
N GLN A 106 0.76 5.88 -5.47
CA GLN A 106 0.97 6.46 -4.16
C GLN A 106 -0.05 5.94 -3.15
N ILE A 107 0.38 5.78 -1.91
CA ILE A 107 -0.48 5.56 -0.74
C ILE A 107 -0.31 6.75 0.21
N ILE A 108 -1.42 7.39 0.57
CA ILE A 108 -1.41 8.71 1.22
C ILE A 108 -2.25 8.66 2.50
N PHE A 109 -1.63 9.08 3.60
CA PHE A 109 -2.26 9.28 4.91
C PHE A 109 -2.26 10.76 5.30
N TYR A 110 -3.25 11.15 6.09
CA TYR A 110 -3.46 12.53 6.53
C TYR A 110 -3.53 12.57 8.06
N GLU A 111 -2.72 13.43 8.69
CA GLU A 111 -2.69 13.58 10.14
C GLU A 111 -4.05 14.03 10.72
N ASN A 112 -4.75 14.90 9.99
CA ASN A 112 -6.04 15.46 10.41
C ASN A 112 -7.26 14.65 9.97
N LEU A 113 -7.07 13.54 9.24
CA LEU A 113 -8.14 12.63 8.81
C LEU A 113 -7.77 11.19 9.18
N PRO A 114 -7.79 10.83 10.48
CA PRO A 114 -7.51 9.46 10.91
C PRO A 114 -8.48 8.48 10.23
N ASN A 115 -8.03 7.25 9.99
CA ASN A 115 -8.77 6.17 9.32
C ASN A 115 -9.01 6.37 7.82
N ILE A 116 -8.65 7.53 7.25
CA ILE A 116 -8.70 7.78 5.82
C ILE A 116 -7.33 7.47 5.21
N VAL A 117 -7.33 6.62 4.19
CA VAL A 117 -6.17 6.39 3.32
C VAL A 117 -6.58 6.49 1.86
N LYS A 118 -5.72 7.08 1.03
CA LYS A 118 -5.93 7.18 -0.41
C LYS A 118 -4.86 6.41 -1.18
N CYS A 119 -5.28 5.72 -2.23
CA CYS A 119 -4.40 5.15 -3.23
C CYS A 119 -4.61 5.88 -4.56
N LEU A 120 -3.54 6.44 -5.13
CA LEU A 120 -3.56 7.20 -6.40
C LEU A 120 -2.65 6.49 -7.40
N TYR A 121 -3.15 6.24 -8.61
CA TYR A 121 -2.44 5.45 -9.62
C TYR A 121 -2.07 6.30 -10.83
N PHE A 122 -0.80 6.20 -11.23
CA PHE A 122 -0.24 6.90 -12.38
C PHE A 122 0.09 5.93 -13.51
N GLU A 123 0.61 4.74 -13.20
CA GLU A 123 0.88 3.71 -14.20
C GLU A 123 0.55 2.34 -13.61
N THR A 124 -0.19 1.53 -14.34
CA THR A 124 -0.54 0.16 -13.98
C THR A 124 -0.59 -0.65 -15.26
N TYR A 125 0.47 -1.38 -15.58
CA TYR A 125 0.63 -2.05 -16.88
C TYR A 125 -0.59 -2.90 -17.30
N ASP A 126 -1.16 -3.67 -16.37
CA ASP A 126 -2.28 -4.58 -16.60
C ASP A 126 -3.61 -4.12 -15.96
N GLY A 127 -3.63 -2.90 -15.40
CA GLY A 127 -4.79 -2.35 -14.68
C GLY A 127 -5.16 -3.05 -13.37
N GLY A 128 -4.28 -3.90 -12.81
CA GLY A 128 -4.57 -4.71 -11.62
C GLY A 128 -5.18 -6.08 -11.91
N ALA A 129 -4.97 -6.62 -13.12
CA ALA A 129 -5.49 -7.94 -13.51
C ALA A 129 -4.92 -9.08 -12.66
N SER A 130 -3.75 -8.91 -12.06
CA SER A 130 -3.10 -9.87 -11.14
C SER A 130 -2.99 -9.36 -9.70
N ALA A 131 -3.50 -8.18 -9.38
CA ALA A 131 -3.26 -7.53 -8.08
C ALA A 131 -4.46 -7.56 -7.12
N THR A 132 -4.17 -7.43 -5.83
CA THR A 132 -5.15 -7.11 -4.79
C THR A 132 -5.03 -5.65 -4.37
N ILE A 133 -6.15 -4.94 -4.35
CA ILE A 133 -6.25 -3.54 -3.91
C ILE A 133 -7.32 -3.42 -2.84
N GLY A 134 -6.94 -2.94 -1.66
CA GLY A 134 -7.85 -2.86 -0.53
C GLY A 134 -7.17 -2.53 0.79
N VAL A 135 -7.93 -2.63 1.87
CA VAL A 135 -7.44 -2.47 3.24
C VAL A 135 -8.06 -3.52 4.15
N GLN A 136 -7.32 -4.03 5.14
CA GLN A 136 -7.87 -4.93 6.17
C GLN A 136 -7.42 -4.53 7.57
N GLN A 137 -8.22 -4.88 8.58
CA GLN A 137 -7.89 -4.69 9.98
C GLN A 137 -6.99 -5.81 10.51
N SER A 138 -7.22 -7.04 10.07
CA SER A 138 -6.52 -8.23 10.50
C SER A 138 -6.71 -9.37 9.49
N GLY A 139 -6.02 -10.49 9.70
CA GLY A 139 -6.15 -11.69 8.87
C GLY A 139 -7.51 -12.37 8.89
N SER A 140 -8.40 -11.94 9.80
CA SER A 140 -9.81 -12.36 9.86
C SER A 140 -10.78 -11.21 9.53
N GLY A 141 -10.25 -10.07 9.08
CA GLY A 141 -11.02 -8.87 8.80
C GLY A 141 -11.31 -8.03 10.05
N PRO A 142 -12.25 -7.06 9.91
CA PRO A 142 -12.94 -6.70 8.67
C PRO A 142 -11.99 -6.17 7.56
N SER A 143 -12.47 -6.18 6.32
CA SER A 143 -11.72 -5.66 5.16
C SER A 143 -12.61 -4.87 4.19
N MET A 144 -11.98 -4.04 3.38
CA MET A 144 -12.59 -3.35 2.24
C MET A 144 -11.75 -3.63 1.01
N THR A 145 -12.29 -4.43 0.09
CA THR A 145 -11.67 -4.74 -1.20
C THR A 145 -12.20 -3.81 -2.27
N TYR A 146 -11.29 -3.19 -3.02
CA TYR A 146 -11.65 -2.50 -4.26
C TYR A 146 -11.52 -3.43 -5.46
N SER A 147 -10.39 -4.14 -5.57
CA SER A 147 -10.11 -5.07 -6.67
C SER A 147 -9.36 -6.30 -6.18
N TYR A 148 -9.64 -7.43 -6.82
CA TYR A 148 -8.87 -8.67 -6.71
C TYR A 148 -8.85 -9.33 -8.09
N ASN A 149 -7.65 -9.48 -8.67
CA ASN A 149 -7.43 -10.09 -9.98
C ASN A 149 -8.38 -9.53 -11.06
N ASN A 150 -8.48 -8.21 -11.11
CA ASN A 150 -9.40 -7.52 -12.01
C ASN A 150 -8.81 -6.20 -12.51
N ALA A 151 -8.72 -6.08 -13.84
CA ALA A 151 -8.28 -4.88 -14.55
C ALA A 151 -9.31 -3.73 -14.37
N SER A 152 -9.18 -3.00 -13.26
CA SER A 152 -10.15 -2.01 -12.79
C SER A 152 -9.54 -0.64 -12.51
N VAL A 153 -8.21 -0.53 -12.59
CA VAL A 153 -7.46 0.69 -12.31
C VAL A 153 -6.83 1.21 -13.59
N SER A 154 -6.85 2.53 -13.76
CA SER A 154 -6.27 3.22 -14.91
C SER A 154 -5.54 4.48 -14.45
N TYR A 155 -4.88 5.17 -15.38
CA TYR A 155 -4.27 6.47 -15.12
C TYR A 155 -5.22 7.41 -14.38
N ASN A 156 -4.73 8.04 -13.30
CA ASN A 156 -5.44 9.01 -12.49
C ASN A 156 -6.64 8.47 -11.69
N THR A 157 -6.78 7.14 -11.58
CA THR A 157 -7.72 6.54 -10.61
C THR A 157 -7.29 6.90 -9.19
N THR A 158 -8.24 7.38 -8.38
CA THR A 158 -8.05 7.59 -6.94
C THR A 158 -9.06 6.76 -6.17
N ILE A 159 -8.58 5.93 -5.25
CA ILE A 159 -9.42 5.15 -4.34
C ILE A 159 -9.25 5.72 -2.93
N THR A 160 -10.35 5.97 -2.25
CA THR A 160 -10.34 6.42 -0.85
C THR A 160 -11.01 5.36 0.01
N PHE A 161 -10.30 4.88 1.02
CA PHE A 161 -10.84 3.98 2.04
C PHE A 161 -11.10 4.77 3.31
N ASP A 162 -12.33 4.66 3.83
CA ASP A 162 -12.70 5.16 5.15
C ASP A 162 -12.91 3.99 6.10
N THR A 163 -11.89 3.72 6.91
CA THR A 163 -11.90 2.61 7.88
C THR A 163 -12.59 2.95 9.19
N SER A 164 -13.14 4.16 9.35
CA SER A 164 -13.83 4.57 10.58
C SER A 164 -15.21 3.93 10.72
N ALA A 165 -15.85 3.57 9.61
CA ALA A 165 -17.22 3.05 9.55
C ALA A 165 -17.32 1.54 9.80
N VAL A 166 -16.19 0.86 10.03
CA VAL A 166 -16.12 -0.59 10.10
C VAL A 166 -15.77 -0.99 11.53
N THR A 167 -16.76 -1.56 12.22
CA THR A 167 -16.65 -2.09 13.59
C THR A 167 -16.76 -3.61 13.60
#